data_AF-A0A922NYC9-F1
#
_entry.id   AF-A0A922NYC9-F1
#
_cell.length_a   1.000
_cell.length_b   1.000
_cell.length_c   1.000
_cell.angle_alpha   90.00
_cell.angle_beta   90.00
_cell.angle_gamma   90.00
#
_symmetry.space_group_name_H-M   'P 1'
#
loop_
_entity.id
_entity.type
_entity.pdbx_description
1 polymer ?
#
loop_
_entity_poly.entity_id
_entity_poly.type
_entity_poly.pdbx_seq_one_letter_code
_entity_poly.pdbx_strand_id
1 'polypeptide(L)' 'MPIANGGGWPLFNMHLLAGMMNGWIVEWHLGMVAVGETLFTDAPKPKDGFLETPNRPGLGLTLDQNAFRDTRVALE' A
#
# COMPACT_ATOMS: atom_id res chain seq x y z
N MET A 1 -0.87 7.22 -23.07
CA MET A 1 -1.83 7.88 -22.15
C MET A 1 -1.45 7.51 -20.73
N PRO A 2 -1.18 8.48 -19.83
CA PRO A 2 -0.88 8.20 -18.43
C PRO A 2 -2.07 7.54 -17.72
N ILE A 3 -1.80 6.56 -16.85
CA ILE A 3 -2.81 5.86 -16.05
C ILE A 3 -2.54 6.12 -14.58
N ALA A 4 -3.60 6.48 -13.86
CA ALA A 4 -3.66 6.53 -12.41
C ALA A 4 -4.74 5.56 -11.93
N ASN A 5 -4.54 4.97 -10.76
CA ASN A 5 -5.57 4.16 -10.11
C ASN A 5 -5.99 4.78 -8.76
N GLY A 6 -7.30 4.74 -8.52
CA GLY A 6 -7.91 5.01 -7.22
C GLY A 6 -8.43 3.70 -6.60
N GLY A 7 -9.17 3.80 -5.50
CA GLY A 7 -9.74 2.66 -4.78
C GLY A 7 -9.03 2.35 -3.47
N GLY A 8 -8.17 3.25 -3.01
CA GLY A 8 -7.65 3.23 -1.64
C GLY A 8 -6.76 2.04 -1.31
N TRP A 9 -5.84 1.63 -2.16
CA TRP A 9 -4.84 0.62 -1.81
C TRP A 9 -3.42 1.05 -2.22
N PRO A 10 -2.92 2.21 -1.74
CA PRO A 10 -1.69 2.81 -2.24
C PRO A 10 -0.45 1.92 -2.10
N LEU A 11 -0.34 1.18 -1.00
CA LEU A 11 0.80 0.29 -0.71
C LEU A 11 0.96 -0.85 -1.73
N PHE A 12 -0.12 -1.21 -2.42
CA PHE A 12 -0.13 -2.24 -3.47
C PHE A 12 -0.05 -1.59 -4.85
N ASN A 13 -0.86 -0.56 -5.06
CA ASN A 13 -0.97 0.17 -6.31
C ASN A 13 0.35 0.80 -6.77
N MET A 14 1.21 1.19 -5.82
CA MET A 14 2.54 1.75 -6.13
C MET A 14 3.42 0.79 -6.94
N HIS A 15 3.35 -0.53 -6.67
CA HIS A 15 4.15 -1.52 -7.41
C HIS A 15 3.67 -1.63 -8.85
N LEU A 16 2.36 -1.67 -9.05
CA LEU A 16 1.76 -1.70 -10.39
C LEU A 16 2.14 -0.44 -11.18
N LEU A 17 1.94 0.74 -10.59
CA LEU A 17 2.19 2.01 -11.30
C LEU A 17 3.67 2.28 -11.52
N ALA A 18 4.56 1.87 -10.62
CA ALA A 18 6.01 1.95 -10.83
C ALA A 18 6.50 1.00 -11.94
N GLY A 19 5.81 -0.13 -12.16
CA GLY A 19 6.16 -1.13 -13.18
C GLY A 19 5.57 -0.88 -14.57
N MET A 20 4.56 -0.01 -14.69
CA MET A 20 3.91 0.27 -15.97
C MET A 20 4.64 1.35 -16.77
N MET A 21 4.84 1.12 -18.07
CA MET A 21 5.41 2.12 -18.99
C MET A 21 4.62 3.45 -19.03
N ASN A 22 3.34 3.41 -18.69
CA ASN A 22 2.45 4.56 -18.64
C ASN A 22 1.80 4.77 -17.27
N GLY A 23 2.39 4.24 -16.18
CA GLY A 23 1.97 4.57 -14.82
C GLY A 23 2.25 6.04 -14.50
N TRP A 24 1.39 6.67 -13.69
CA TRP A 24 1.49 8.10 -13.39
C TRP A 24 1.49 8.43 -11.89
N ILE A 25 0.34 8.35 -11.23
CA ILE A 25 0.18 8.71 -9.81
C ILE A 25 -0.68 7.68 -9.09
N VAL A 26 -0.39 7.50 -7.80
CA VAL A 26 -1.14 6.65 -6.87
C VAL A 26 -2.04 7.54 -6.02
N GLU A 27 -3.31 7.19 -5.83
CA GLU A 27 -4.18 7.84 -4.85
C GLU A 27 -3.71 7.58 -3.41
N TRP A 28 -3.57 8.65 -2.61
CA TRP A 28 -3.28 8.56 -1.18
C TRP A 28 -4.55 8.70 -0.32
N HIS A 29 -5.35 7.63 -0.26
CA HIS A 29 -6.61 7.63 0.47
C HIS A 29 -6.40 7.41 1.98
N LEU A 30 -6.49 8.48 2.78
CA LEU A 30 -6.12 8.49 4.21
C LEU A 30 -6.72 7.35 5.03
N GLY A 31 -8.01 7.02 4.84
CA GLY A 31 -8.66 5.95 5.59
C GLY A 31 -8.05 4.57 5.33
N MET A 32 -7.63 4.31 4.09
CA MET A 32 -7.07 3.01 3.73
C MET A 32 -5.56 2.95 3.97
N VAL A 33 -4.89 4.09 3.86
CA VAL A 33 -3.53 4.27 4.37
C VAL A 33 -3.47 3.88 5.84
N ALA A 34 -4.39 4.40 6.68
CA ALA A 34 -4.43 4.06 8.09
C ALA A 34 -4.58 2.54 8.34
N VAL A 35 -5.40 1.85 7.54
CA VAL A 35 -5.51 0.38 7.60
C VAL A 35 -4.18 -0.29 7.24
N GLY A 36 -3.55 0.11 6.13
CA GLY A 36 -2.26 -0.43 5.70
C GLY A 36 -1.15 -0.20 6.73
N GLU A 37 -1.10 0.98 7.33
CA GLU A 37 -0.13 1.35 8.37
C GLU A 37 -0.37 0.64 9.71
N THR A 38 -1.61 0.21 9.98
CA THR A 38 -1.94 -0.62 11.14
C THR A 38 -1.49 -2.07 10.92
N LEU A 39 -1.60 -2.57 9.68
CA LEU A 39 -1.30 -3.95 9.35
C LEU A 39 0.17 -4.20 8.97
N PHE A 40 0.87 -3.21 8.43
CA PHE A 40 2.24 -3.36 7.95
C PHE A 40 3.19 -2.43 8.71
N THR A 41 4.13 -3.03 9.45
CA THR A 41 5.04 -2.30 10.36
C THR A 41 6.04 -1.40 9.62
N ASP A 42 6.22 -1.63 8.33
CA ASP A 42 7.17 -0.95 7.45
C ASP A 42 6.49 -0.33 6.23
N ALA A 43 5.19 -0.02 6.34
CA ALA A 43 4.43 0.66 5.29
C ALA A 43 5.15 1.95 4.83
N PRO A 44 5.51 2.06 3.53
CA PRO A 44 6.13 3.25 2.99
C PRO A 44 5.28 4.50 3.24
N LYS A 45 5.95 5.60 3.59
CA LYS A 45 5.32 6.91 3.76
C LYS A 45 5.72 7.83 2.61
N PRO A 46 4.83 8.70 2.13
CA PRO A 46 5.19 9.68 1.13
C PRO A 46 6.20 10.66 1.74
N LYS A 47 7.25 10.95 0.99
CA LYS A 47 8.23 12.00 1.27
C LYS A 47 8.18 12.99 0.12
N ASP A 48 7.88 14.25 0.43
CA ASP A 48 7.79 15.34 -0.55
C ASP A 48 6.86 15.02 -1.75
N GLY A 49 5.77 14.29 -1.49
CA GLY A 49 4.79 13.90 -2.50
C GLY A 49 5.14 12.64 -3.30
N PHE A 50 6.27 11.98 -3.01
CA PHE A 50 6.71 10.75 -3.66
C PHE A 50 6.70 9.57 -2.71
N LEU A 51 6.40 8.38 -3.23
CA LEU A 51 6.45 7.13 -2.50
C LEU A 51 7.56 6.25 -3.07
N GLU A 52 8.45 5.76 -2.21
CA GLU A 52 9.55 4.88 -2.62
C GLU A 52 9.14 3.41 -2.52
N THR A 53 9.25 2.69 -3.63
CA THR A 53 8.95 1.25 -3.69
C THR A 53 9.99 0.45 -2.90
N PRO A 54 9.57 -0.42 -1.96
CA PRO A 54 10.50 -1.25 -1.20
C PRO A 54 11.37 -2.13 -2.11
N ASN A 55 12.69 -2.12 -1.89
CA ASN A 55 13.63 -3.00 -2.57
C ASN A 55 13.79 -4.33 -1.81
N ARG A 56 12.71 -5.09 -1.67
CA ARG A 56 12.66 -6.42 -1.04
C ARG A 56 11.70 -7.35 -1.80
N PRO A 57 11.84 -8.68 -1.68
CA PRO A 57 10.97 -9.62 -2.39
C PRO A 57 9.46 -9.40 -2.15
N GLY A 58 8.66 -9.74 -3.17
CA GLY A 58 7.21 -9.54 -3.14
C GLY A 58 6.85 -8.06 -3.10
N LEU A 59 5.93 -7.69 -2.21
CA LEU A 59 5.55 -6.28 -2.00
C LEU A 59 6.52 -5.54 -1.06
N GLY A 60 7.47 -6.24 -0.45
CA GLY A 60 8.38 -5.68 0.54
C GLY A 60 7.65 -5.02 1.71
N LEU A 61 6.64 -5.69 2.26
CA LEU A 61 5.88 -5.30 3.45
C LEU A 61 5.96 -6.40 4.52
N THR A 62 6.01 -6.02 5.78
CA THR A 62 6.04 -6.91 6.94
C THR A 62 4.71 -6.84 7.68
N LEU A 63 3.94 -7.93 7.63
CA LEU A 63 2.65 -8.03 8.31
C LEU A 63 2.83 -8.09 9.82
N ASP A 64 2.15 -7.20 10.54
CA ASP A 64 1.93 -7.32 11.97
C ASP A 64 0.92 -8.45 12.22
N GLN A 65 1.41 -9.58 12.73
CA GLN A 65 0.61 -10.77 12.97
C GLN A 65 -0.44 -10.57 14.07
N ASN A 66 -0.18 -9.70 15.05
CA ASN A 66 -1.13 -9.40 16.12
C ASN A 66 -2.25 -8.52 15.59
N ALA A 67 -1.90 -7.42 14.92
CA ALA A 67 -2.90 -6.54 14.30
C ALA A 67 -3.75 -7.31 13.28
N PHE A 68 -3.13 -8.17 12.46
CA PHE A 68 -3.85 -9.03 11.52
C PHE A 68 -4.80 -9.99 12.24
N ARG A 69 -4.35 -10.64 13.32
CA ARG A 69 -5.20 -11.54 14.13
C ARG A 69 -6.43 -10.81 14.67
N ASP A 70 -6.28 -9.55 15.10
CA ASP A 70 -7.37 -8.74 15.64
C ASP A 70 -8.41 -8.35 14.58
N THR A 71 -8.06 -8.41 13.29
CA THR A 71 -9.03 -8.22 12.20
C THR A 71 -9.91 -9.43 11.90
N ARG A 72 -9.67 -10.57 12.57
CA ARG A 72 -10.40 -11.81 12.31
C ARG A 72 -11.88 -11.66 12.65
N VAL A 73 -12.72 -11.70 11.62
CA VAL A 73 -14.16 -11.89 11.76
C VAL A 73 -14.45 -13.39 11.74
N ALA A 74 -14.97 -13.94 12.83
CA ALA A 74 -15.50 -15.29 12.85
C ALA A 74 -16.98 -15.24 12.45
N LEU A 75 -17.37 -16.06 11.48
CA LEU A 75 -18.78 -16.36 11.25
C LEU A 75 -19.17 -17.45 12.23
N GLU A 76 -20.21 -17.20 13.03
CA GLU A 76 -20.87 -18.24 13.84
C GLU A 76 -21.50 -19.32 12.96
#